data_AF-A0A817Y9E6-F1
#
_entry.id   AF-A0A817Y9E6-F1
#
_cell.length_a   1.000
_cell.length_b   1.000
_cell.length_c   1.000
_cell.angle_alpha   90.00
_cell.angle_beta   90.00
_cell.angle_gamma   90.00
#
_symmetry.space_group_name_H-M   'P 1'
#
loop_
_entity.id
_entity.type
_entity.pdbx_description
1 polymer ?
#
loop_
_entity_poly.entity_id
_entity_poly.type
_entity_poly.pdbx_seq_one_letter_code
_entity_poly.pdbx_strand_id
1 'polypeptide(L)'
;MQCLLKKLFDHQNILILGFGREGQSTYRTIRKFLPDRTVSIADRNMNLIDNQQLANDPKVVLRLGDNYLEDLSEYDLIIKTPGISLKHHPKLANDPRISSQADLFLSVFSSQTIGITGTKGKSTTTSLIYHIVQKYTTNVVLVGNIGIPPFDMIDQITSETLIVYELSSHQLQFIRQAPRISVLLNIFQEHLDYYCSYEQYQQSKLNIVRFQNENDFVIYNADNAIITDFLADFKDPRKRVALSVTQQLKDGFYIMNNQIFIAEQGHSVLFYDANGRKTLMGDHNLFNMMAAAAVCRILTVPDDTIQEGFNDFKSLPHRLEYVGNFWGIHFYNDSISTIPETTIAALKTIQNVDTLILGGFDRGIDYSSLIEFIYQHPIPNLIFIGSAGKRMHEAFDKNLLPENHLYITKTYAEVVDIAFKVTRVGKTCLLSPAAASYDMFTNFEERGTTFIHLIEKGLSG
;
A
#
# COMPACT_ATOMS: atom_id res chain seq x y z
N MET A 1 11.50 -6.90 24.83
CA MET A 1 10.41 -6.82 23.85
C MET A 1 9.05 -7.24 24.41
N GLN A 2 8.86 -8.49 24.84
CA GLN A 2 7.56 -8.97 25.34
C GLN A 2 6.97 -8.15 26.51
N CYS A 3 7.82 -7.64 27.41
CA CYS A 3 7.38 -6.75 28.50
C CYS A 3 6.86 -5.39 27.98
N LEU A 4 7.49 -4.80 26.96
CA LEU A 4 7.02 -3.56 26.32
C LEU A 4 5.68 -3.76 25.63
N LEU A 5 5.53 -4.86 24.88
CA LEU A 5 4.29 -5.20 24.19
C LEU A 5 3.14 -5.49 25.15
N LYS A 6 3.41 -6.14 26.30
CA LYS A 6 2.41 -6.29 27.36
C LYS A 6 1.94 -4.94 27.91
N LYS A 7 2.87 -3.99 28.09
CA LYS A 7 2.54 -2.63 28.55
C LYS A 7 1.66 -1.86 27.56
N LEU A 8 1.81 -2.08 26.25
CA LEU A 8 0.93 -1.44 25.25
C LEU A 8 -0.55 -1.76 25.43
N PHE A 9 -0.83 -2.94 25.95
CA PHE A 9 -2.17 -3.44 26.16
C PHE A 9 -2.52 -3.55 27.65
N ASP A 10 -1.77 -2.88 28.53
CA ASP A 10 -2.04 -2.88 29.96
C ASP A 10 -3.16 -1.88 30.32
N HIS A 11 -4.28 -2.05 29.63
CA HIS A 11 -5.52 -1.33 29.80
C HIS A 11 -6.58 -2.29 30.31
N GLN A 12 -7.51 -1.83 31.14
CA GLN A 12 -8.55 -2.72 31.68
C GLN A 12 -9.55 -3.09 30.61
N ASN A 13 -10.02 -2.10 29.84
CA ASN A 13 -11.02 -2.25 28.80
C ASN A 13 -10.47 -1.84 27.44
N ILE A 14 -10.25 -2.83 26.56
CA ILE A 14 -9.71 -2.64 25.20
C ILE A 14 -10.79 -2.89 24.17
N LEU A 15 -10.97 -1.95 23.24
CA LEU A 15 -11.83 -2.09 22.08
C LEU A 15 -10.99 -2.15 20.80
N ILE A 16 -11.22 -3.16 19.97
CA ILE A 16 -10.80 -3.17 18.56
C ILE A 16 -11.97 -2.66 17.74
N LEU A 17 -11.77 -1.53 17.06
CA LEU A 17 -12.79 -0.89 16.23
C LEU A 17 -12.54 -1.22 14.75
N GLY A 18 -13.33 -2.16 14.25
CA GLY A 18 -13.24 -2.80 12.94
C GLY A 18 -12.40 -4.09 12.95
N PHE A 19 -12.91 -5.15 12.32
CA PHE A 19 -12.29 -6.49 12.33
C PHE A 19 -11.78 -6.96 10.95
N GLY A 20 -11.30 -6.01 10.14
CA GLY A 20 -10.54 -6.31 8.91
C GLY A 20 -9.14 -6.89 9.19
N ARG A 21 -8.24 -6.86 8.21
CA ARG A 21 -6.89 -7.45 8.30
C ARG A 21 -6.09 -6.97 9.52
N GLU A 22 -6.05 -5.65 9.77
CA GLU A 22 -5.36 -5.09 10.95
C GLU A 22 -6.09 -5.42 12.26
N GLY A 23 -7.42 -5.47 12.27
CA GLY A 23 -8.21 -5.81 13.45
C GLY A 23 -7.95 -7.26 13.90
N GLN A 24 -7.92 -8.19 12.96
CA GLN A 24 -7.57 -9.59 13.21
C GLN A 24 -6.13 -9.74 13.71
N SER A 25 -5.17 -9.02 13.11
CA SER A 25 -3.77 -9.01 13.55
C SER A 25 -3.63 -8.48 14.98
N THR A 26 -4.36 -7.39 15.29
CA THR A 26 -4.41 -6.81 16.64
C THR A 26 -4.98 -7.80 17.65
N TYR A 27 -6.10 -8.45 17.31
CA TYR A 27 -6.71 -9.46 18.16
C TYR A 27 -5.76 -10.63 18.45
N ARG A 28 -5.12 -11.20 17.42
CA ARG A 28 -4.14 -12.29 17.60
C ARG A 28 -2.99 -11.86 18.52
N THR A 29 -2.52 -10.63 18.37
CA THR A 29 -1.43 -10.07 19.17
C THR A 29 -1.84 -9.91 20.63
N ILE A 30 -3.03 -9.35 20.90
CA ILE A 30 -3.54 -9.22 22.27
C ILE A 30 -3.71 -10.60 22.89
N ARG A 31 -4.31 -11.56 22.18
CA ARG A 31 -4.48 -12.93 22.69
C ARG A 31 -3.16 -13.62 23.00
N LYS A 32 -2.14 -13.39 22.18
CA LYS A 32 -0.81 -13.92 22.40
C LYS A 32 -0.16 -13.39 23.68
N PHE A 33 -0.24 -12.09 23.92
CA PHE A 33 0.46 -11.46 25.04
C PHE A 33 -0.36 -11.35 26.33
N LEU A 34 -1.69 -11.33 26.20
CA LEU A 34 -2.68 -11.18 27.27
C LEU A 34 -3.86 -12.17 27.04
N PRO A 35 -3.63 -13.49 27.19
CA PRO A 35 -4.63 -14.51 26.86
C PRO A 35 -5.92 -14.36 27.67
N ASP A 36 -5.84 -13.92 28.92
CA ASP A 36 -6.99 -13.81 29.83
C ASP A 36 -7.72 -12.46 29.77
N ARG A 37 -7.21 -11.49 29.01
CA ARG A 37 -7.77 -10.13 28.95
C ARG A 37 -9.09 -10.13 28.19
N THR A 38 -10.14 -9.53 28.73
CA THR A 38 -11.36 -9.30 27.95
C THR A 38 -11.08 -8.28 26.85
N VAL A 39 -11.49 -8.58 25.61
CA VAL A 39 -11.33 -7.68 24.45
C VAL A 39 -12.68 -7.50 23.80
N SER A 40 -13.08 -6.25 23.59
CA SER A 40 -14.27 -5.96 22.79
C SER A 40 -13.92 -5.76 21.33
N ILE A 41 -14.82 -6.18 20.44
CA ILE A 41 -14.71 -5.95 19.00
C ILE A 41 -15.99 -5.26 18.55
N ALA A 42 -15.85 -4.04 18.02
CA ALA A 42 -16.95 -3.29 17.43
C ALA A 42 -16.82 -3.24 15.91
N ASP A 43 -17.87 -3.63 15.19
CA ASP A 43 -17.91 -3.60 13.73
C ASP A 43 -19.35 -3.49 13.24
N ARG A 44 -19.57 -2.87 12.07
CA ARG A 44 -20.91 -2.82 11.48
C ARG A 44 -21.39 -4.20 11.00
N ASN A 45 -20.46 -5.08 10.64
CA ASN A 45 -20.74 -6.38 10.06
C ASN A 45 -21.29 -7.38 11.09
N MET A 46 -22.59 -7.65 11.02
CA MET A 46 -23.28 -8.63 11.87
C MET A 46 -22.76 -10.06 11.69
N ASN A 47 -22.20 -10.41 10.53
CA ASN A 47 -21.72 -11.77 10.24
C ASN A 47 -20.46 -12.15 11.03
N LEU A 48 -19.83 -11.20 11.75
CA LEU A 48 -18.72 -11.51 12.64
C LEU A 48 -19.13 -12.38 13.83
N ILE A 49 -20.42 -12.47 14.15
CA ILE A 49 -20.93 -13.39 15.17
C ILE A 49 -20.61 -14.86 14.85
N ASP A 50 -20.56 -15.21 13.57
CA ASP A 50 -20.25 -16.56 13.07
C ASP A 50 -18.75 -16.75 12.78
N ASN A 51 -17.91 -15.75 13.08
CA ASN A 51 -16.46 -15.88 12.90
C ASN A 51 -15.91 -16.91 13.89
N GLN A 52 -15.43 -18.06 13.39
CA GLN A 52 -14.95 -19.17 14.22
C GLN A 52 -13.87 -18.78 15.24
N GLN A 53 -13.02 -17.79 14.91
CA GLN A 53 -11.96 -17.34 15.81
C GLN A 53 -12.53 -16.53 16.99
N LEU A 54 -13.63 -15.82 16.79
CA LEU A 54 -14.28 -15.00 17.81
C LEU A 54 -15.32 -15.80 18.61
N ALA A 55 -16.12 -16.62 17.95
CA ALA A 55 -17.18 -17.41 18.56
C ALA A 55 -16.64 -18.42 19.60
N ASN A 56 -15.40 -18.90 19.40
CA ASN A 56 -14.75 -19.85 20.30
C ASN A 56 -13.97 -19.17 21.44
N ASP A 57 -13.92 -17.83 21.48
CA ASP A 57 -13.19 -17.11 22.52
C ASP A 57 -14.14 -16.50 23.56
N PRO A 58 -14.26 -17.09 24.77
CA PRO A 58 -15.15 -16.58 25.82
C PRO A 58 -14.70 -15.23 26.40
N LYS A 59 -13.51 -14.73 26.03
CA LYS A 59 -12.98 -13.43 26.45
C LYS A 59 -13.26 -12.33 25.43
N VAL A 60 -14.02 -12.61 24.38
CA VAL A 60 -14.45 -11.61 23.38
C VAL A 60 -15.86 -11.12 23.69
N VAL A 61 -16.02 -9.81 23.62
CA VAL A 61 -17.33 -9.15 23.66
C VAL A 61 -17.60 -8.48 22.31
N LEU A 62 -18.64 -8.90 21.60
CA LEU A 62 -18.99 -8.38 20.29
C LEU A 62 -19.98 -7.22 20.40
N ARG A 63 -19.73 -6.14 19.67
CA ARG A 63 -20.64 -5.00 19.47
C ARG A 63 -20.87 -4.83 17.98
N LEU A 64 -21.95 -5.41 17.45
CA LEU A 64 -22.19 -5.48 16.01
C LEU A 64 -23.38 -4.64 15.58
N GLY A 65 -23.41 -4.27 14.30
CA GLY A 65 -24.54 -3.60 13.64
C GLY A 65 -24.40 -2.09 13.57
N ASP A 66 -25.48 -1.39 13.21
CA ASP A 66 -25.42 0.05 12.90
C ASP A 66 -25.01 0.93 14.10
N ASN A 67 -25.26 0.45 15.32
CA ASN A 67 -24.97 1.18 16.56
C ASN A 67 -23.59 0.86 17.16
N TYR A 68 -22.70 0.20 16.41
CA TYR A 68 -21.38 -0.22 16.91
C TYR A 68 -20.47 0.93 17.39
N LEU A 69 -20.75 2.17 17.00
CA LEU A 69 -20.04 3.39 17.42
C LEU A 69 -20.69 4.10 18.61
N GLU A 70 -21.82 3.61 19.11
CA GLU A 70 -22.53 4.22 20.24
C GLU A 70 -21.98 3.76 21.58
N ASP A 71 -21.90 4.71 22.52
CA ASP A 71 -21.45 4.53 23.91
C ASP A 71 -20.16 3.69 24.07
N LEU A 72 -19.03 4.30 23.69
CA LEU A 72 -17.69 3.72 23.84
C LEU A 72 -16.99 4.23 25.12
N SER A 73 -17.77 4.73 26.09
CA SER A 73 -17.25 5.43 27.26
C SER A 73 -16.50 4.52 28.24
N GLU A 74 -16.86 3.24 28.27
CA GLU A 74 -16.26 2.21 29.15
C GLU A 74 -14.83 1.79 28.76
N TYR A 75 -14.38 2.11 27.55
CA TYR A 75 -13.08 1.69 27.05
C TYR A 75 -11.96 2.67 27.40
N ASP A 76 -10.81 2.13 27.79
CA ASP A 76 -9.60 2.90 28.10
C ASP A 76 -8.72 3.07 26.85
N LEU A 77 -8.79 2.11 25.93
CA LEU A 77 -8.05 2.08 24.67
C LEU A 77 -8.97 1.62 23.54
N ILE A 78 -9.12 2.46 22.52
CA ILE A 78 -9.89 2.17 21.31
C ILE A 78 -8.93 2.10 20.13
N ILE A 79 -8.68 0.90 19.60
CA ILE A 79 -7.76 0.66 18.50
C ILE A 79 -8.55 0.70 17.20
N LYS A 80 -8.52 1.84 16.50
CA LYS A 80 -9.21 2.05 15.23
C LYS A 80 -8.43 1.46 14.07
N THR A 81 -9.08 0.57 13.31
CA THR A 81 -8.53 0.08 12.04
C THR A 81 -8.75 1.09 10.90
N PRO A 82 -7.88 1.15 9.86
CA PRO A 82 -7.94 2.14 8.79
C PRO A 82 -9.29 2.26 8.08
N GLY A 83 -10.02 1.15 7.90
CA GLY A 83 -11.30 1.12 7.18
C GLY A 83 -12.47 1.81 7.88
N ILE A 84 -12.37 2.10 9.18
CA ILE A 84 -13.44 2.77 9.93
C ILE A 84 -13.31 4.28 9.80
N SER A 85 -14.27 4.94 9.13
CA SER A 85 -14.34 6.39 9.09
C SER A 85 -15.05 6.96 10.33
N LEU A 86 -14.45 7.99 10.93
CA LEU A 86 -15.04 8.76 12.04
C LEU A 86 -15.53 10.15 11.59
N LYS A 87 -15.66 10.36 10.27
CA LYS A 87 -16.06 11.64 9.65
C LYS A 87 -17.35 12.23 10.27
N HIS A 88 -18.33 11.37 10.54
CA HIS A 88 -19.62 11.77 11.12
C HIS A 88 -19.65 11.68 12.66
N HIS A 89 -18.52 11.39 13.29
CA HIS A 89 -18.38 11.21 14.74
C HIS A 89 -17.24 12.08 15.30
N PRO A 90 -17.34 13.42 15.24
CA PRO A 90 -16.24 14.32 15.61
C PRO A 90 -15.83 14.22 17.08
N LYS A 91 -16.75 13.84 17.99
CA LYS A 91 -16.42 13.58 19.40
C LYS A 91 -15.46 12.39 19.53
N LEU A 92 -15.76 11.29 18.82
CA LEU A 92 -14.87 10.12 18.79
C LEU A 92 -13.55 10.46 18.08
N ALA A 93 -13.60 11.16 16.95
CA ALA A 93 -12.40 11.53 16.19
C ALA A 93 -11.37 12.37 16.97
N ASN A 94 -11.78 13.03 18.07
CA ASN A 94 -10.90 13.80 18.95
C ASN A 94 -10.69 13.13 20.33
N ASP A 95 -11.19 11.91 20.52
CA ASP A 95 -11.06 11.21 21.78
C ASP A 95 -9.62 10.74 21.99
N PRO A 96 -8.95 11.15 23.09
CA PRO A 96 -7.55 10.80 23.34
C PRO A 96 -7.32 9.29 23.55
N ARG A 97 -8.38 8.51 23.77
CA ARG A 97 -8.32 7.05 23.92
C ARG A 97 -8.27 6.32 22.57
N ILE A 98 -8.56 7.02 21.47
CA ILE A 98 -8.41 6.45 20.14
C ILE A 98 -6.93 6.38 19.76
N SER A 99 -6.52 5.19 19.36
CA SER A 99 -5.20 4.88 18.81
C SER A 99 -5.38 4.06 17.54
N SER A 100 -4.27 3.72 16.89
CA SER A 100 -4.23 2.84 15.73
C SER A 100 -3.17 1.77 15.94
N GLN A 101 -3.21 0.71 15.13
CA GLN A 101 -2.14 -0.29 15.15
C GLN A 101 -0.78 0.37 14.86
N ALA A 102 -0.74 1.34 13.94
CA ALA A 102 0.47 2.08 13.61
C ALA A 102 1.00 2.90 14.80
N ASP A 103 0.11 3.57 15.55
CA ASP A 103 0.46 4.36 16.73
C ASP A 103 1.10 3.48 17.81
N LEU A 104 0.42 2.39 18.18
CA LEU A 104 0.93 1.44 19.17
C LEU A 104 2.25 0.81 18.72
N PHE A 105 2.37 0.43 17.45
CA PHE A 105 3.60 -0.14 16.91
C PHE A 105 4.77 0.86 16.97
N LEU A 106 4.57 2.10 16.51
CA LEU A 106 5.59 3.14 16.54
C LEU A 106 5.99 3.52 17.98
N SER A 107 5.08 3.40 18.94
CA SER A 107 5.42 3.66 20.36
C SER A 107 6.50 2.72 20.92
N VAL A 108 6.68 1.54 20.33
CA VAL A 108 7.73 0.59 20.71
C VAL A 108 8.90 0.62 19.74
N PHE A 109 8.62 0.79 18.45
CA PHE A 109 9.59 0.52 17.39
C PHE A 109 10.04 1.75 16.59
N SER A 110 9.63 2.96 16.97
CA SER A 110 9.95 4.22 16.26
C SER A 110 11.44 4.35 15.92
N SER A 111 12.32 4.07 16.89
CA SER A 111 13.78 4.24 16.80
C SER A 111 14.48 3.39 15.73
N GLN A 112 13.84 2.34 15.23
CA GLN A 112 14.35 1.48 14.17
C GLN A 112 13.42 1.42 12.93
N THR A 113 12.41 2.30 12.89
CA THR A 113 11.44 2.37 11.80
C THR A 113 11.82 3.43 10.77
N ILE A 114 11.75 3.02 9.50
CA ILE A 114 11.77 3.86 8.31
C ILE A 114 10.32 3.94 7.81
N GLY A 115 9.65 5.08 7.99
CA GLY A 115 8.28 5.29 7.56
C GLY A 115 8.20 6.02 6.24
N ILE A 116 7.41 5.50 5.30
CA ILE A 116 7.22 6.08 3.96
C ILE A 116 5.76 6.45 3.78
N THR A 117 5.49 7.70 3.40
CA THR A 117 4.16 8.12 2.97
C THR A 117 4.20 9.08 1.77
N GLY A 118 3.02 9.24 1.18
CA GLY A 118 2.77 10.10 0.03
C GLY A 118 1.42 9.77 -0.61
N THR A 119 0.95 10.60 -1.54
CA THR A 119 -0.20 10.25 -2.39
C THR A 119 0.23 9.13 -3.35
N LYS A 120 1.31 9.34 -4.11
CA LYS A 120 1.86 8.39 -5.09
C LYS A 120 3.31 7.98 -4.76
N GLY A 121 3.74 6.83 -5.26
CA GLY A 121 5.13 6.34 -5.15
C GLY A 121 5.44 5.51 -3.89
N LYS A 122 4.60 5.55 -2.86
CA LYS A 122 4.79 4.85 -1.57
C LYS A 122 5.31 3.42 -1.73
N SER A 123 4.52 2.54 -2.36
CA SER A 123 4.82 1.12 -2.42
C SER A 123 6.08 0.81 -3.21
N THR A 124 6.34 1.56 -4.27
CA THR A 124 7.59 1.44 -5.03
C THR A 124 8.79 1.85 -4.18
N THR A 125 8.73 3.00 -3.53
CA THR A 125 9.83 3.48 -2.67
C THR A 125 10.06 2.56 -1.48
N THR A 126 9.00 2.15 -0.77
CA THR A 126 9.08 1.22 0.37
C THR A 126 9.72 -0.10 -0.06
N SER A 127 9.29 -0.68 -1.18
CA SER A 127 9.83 -1.95 -1.68
C SER A 127 11.26 -1.82 -2.18
N LEU A 128 11.60 -0.69 -2.81
CA LEU A 128 12.95 -0.42 -3.27
C LEU A 128 13.93 -0.27 -2.11
N ILE A 129 13.55 0.48 -1.07
CA ILE A 129 14.33 0.59 0.17
C ILE A 129 14.54 -0.80 0.77
N TYR A 130 13.48 -1.58 0.91
CA TYR A 130 13.58 -2.93 1.45
C TYR A 130 14.52 -3.82 0.64
N HIS A 131 14.37 -3.85 -0.68
CA HIS A 131 15.21 -4.63 -1.59
C HIS A 131 16.70 -4.25 -1.48
N ILE A 132 17.02 -2.96 -1.47
CA ILE A 132 18.40 -2.48 -1.31
C ILE A 132 18.94 -2.85 0.07
N VAL A 133 18.16 -2.62 1.12
CA VAL A 133 18.59 -2.92 2.51
C VAL A 133 18.78 -4.43 2.70
N GLN A 134 17.98 -5.29 2.06
CA GLN A 134 18.16 -6.75 2.10
C GLN A 134 19.50 -7.22 1.52
N LYS A 135 20.06 -6.50 0.55
CA LYS A 135 21.40 -6.77 0.02
C LYS A 135 22.50 -6.40 1.01
N TYR A 136 22.23 -5.45 1.89
CA TYR A 136 23.17 -4.98 2.92
C TYR A 136 23.07 -5.77 4.22
N THR A 137 21.85 -6.15 4.64
CA THR A 137 21.59 -6.90 5.87
C THR A 137 20.35 -7.78 5.75
N THR A 138 20.37 -8.95 6.38
CA THR A 138 19.20 -9.82 6.47
C THR A 138 18.24 -9.41 7.58
N ASN A 139 18.63 -8.51 8.49
CA ASN A 139 17.83 -8.10 9.64
C ASN A 139 16.91 -6.92 9.32
N VAL A 140 16.02 -7.11 8.35
CA VAL A 140 15.09 -6.10 7.89
C VAL A 140 13.71 -6.73 7.62
N VAL A 141 12.65 -6.03 8.02
CA VAL A 141 11.26 -6.43 7.77
C VAL A 141 10.51 -5.36 6.99
N LEU A 142 9.51 -5.81 6.23
CA LEU A 142 8.65 -4.99 5.41
C LEU A 142 7.21 -5.08 5.93
N VAL A 143 6.62 -3.94 6.31
CA VAL A 143 5.29 -3.92 6.95
C VAL A 143 4.42 -2.77 6.43
N GLY A 144 3.12 -2.87 6.73
CA GLY A 144 2.15 -1.82 6.51
C GLY A 144 1.26 -2.04 5.29
N ASN A 145 0.95 -0.95 4.59
CA ASN A 145 -0.09 -0.92 3.55
C ASN A 145 0.24 -1.73 2.27
N ILE A 146 1.39 -2.41 2.23
CA ILE A 146 1.87 -3.31 1.17
C ILE A 146 1.63 -4.79 1.46
N GLY A 147 0.81 -5.08 2.47
CA GLY A 147 0.35 -6.44 2.72
C GLY A 147 0.34 -6.73 4.20
N ILE A 148 1.50 -6.91 4.81
CA ILE A 148 1.58 -7.51 6.16
C ILE A 148 1.32 -6.46 7.25
N PRO A 149 0.27 -6.64 8.08
CA PRO A 149 0.07 -5.80 9.26
C PRO A 149 1.32 -5.86 10.17
N PRO A 150 1.81 -4.73 10.69
CA PRO A 150 3.05 -4.68 11.47
C PRO A 150 3.06 -5.62 12.69
N PHE A 151 1.90 -5.85 13.31
CA PHE A 151 1.79 -6.74 14.46
C PHE A 151 1.99 -8.22 14.13
N ASP A 152 1.72 -8.65 12.89
CA ASP A 152 1.99 -10.03 12.46
C ASP A 152 3.50 -10.32 12.34
N MET A 153 4.36 -9.29 12.30
CA MET A 153 5.81 -9.41 12.18
C MET A 153 6.57 -9.26 13.50
N ILE A 154 5.87 -8.99 14.61
CA ILE A 154 6.49 -8.70 15.91
C ILE A 154 7.53 -9.74 16.34
N ASP A 155 7.28 -11.02 16.09
CA ASP A 155 8.18 -12.10 16.52
C ASP A 155 9.50 -12.14 15.77
N GLN A 156 9.54 -11.51 14.60
CA GLN A 156 10.74 -11.39 13.76
C GLN A 156 11.56 -10.13 14.10
N ILE A 157 11.04 -9.27 14.99
CA ILE A 157 11.64 -7.98 15.30
C ILE A 157 12.46 -8.05 16.60
N THR A 158 13.75 -7.78 16.44
CA THR A 158 14.72 -7.55 17.52
C THR A 158 15.00 -6.05 17.66
N SER A 159 15.89 -5.67 18.59
CA SER A 159 16.36 -4.28 18.73
C SER A 159 17.31 -3.82 17.63
N GLU A 160 17.74 -4.72 16.75
CA GLU A 160 18.62 -4.44 15.62
C GLU A 160 17.87 -4.52 14.28
N THR A 161 16.60 -4.92 14.30
CA THR A 161 15.81 -5.13 13.09
C THR A 161 15.35 -3.80 12.51
N LEU A 162 15.76 -3.52 11.27
CA LEU A 162 15.26 -2.38 10.53
C LEU A 162 13.82 -2.65 10.06
N ILE A 163 12.93 -1.69 10.25
CA ILE A 163 11.53 -1.83 9.87
C ILE A 163 11.21 -0.83 8.76
N VAL A 164 10.97 -1.35 7.55
CA VAL A 164 10.53 -0.55 6.42
C VAL A 164 8.99 -0.56 6.41
N TYR A 165 8.38 0.59 6.72
CA TYR A 165 6.95 0.71 6.97
C TYR A 165 6.28 1.65 5.96
N GLU A 166 5.45 1.10 5.05
CA GLU A 166 4.51 1.92 4.28
C GLU A 166 3.33 2.36 5.14
N LEU A 167 3.16 3.68 5.28
CA LEU A 167 2.13 4.32 6.10
C LEU A 167 1.12 5.08 5.23
N SER A 168 -0.16 4.68 5.31
CA SER A 168 -1.28 5.41 4.70
C SER A 168 -1.67 6.64 5.54
N SER A 169 -2.45 7.56 4.96
CA SER A 169 -2.98 8.70 5.72
C SER A 169 -3.90 8.27 6.86
N HIS A 170 -4.65 7.16 6.68
CA HIS A 170 -5.55 6.63 7.71
C HIS A 170 -4.79 6.08 8.92
N GLN A 171 -3.64 5.45 8.68
CA GLN A 171 -2.77 4.93 9.74
C GLN A 171 -2.10 6.07 10.52
N LEU A 172 -1.67 7.13 9.82
CA LEU A 172 -0.99 8.29 10.39
C LEU A 172 -1.93 9.27 11.13
N GLN A 173 -3.24 9.14 10.97
CA GLN A 173 -4.21 10.08 11.56
C GLN A 173 -4.07 10.18 13.10
N PHE A 174 -3.83 9.04 13.77
CA PHE A 174 -3.85 8.93 15.24
C PHE A 174 -2.48 8.59 15.84
N ILE A 175 -1.40 8.69 15.07
CA ILE A 175 -0.07 8.43 15.62
C ILE A 175 0.34 9.55 16.58
N ARG A 176 1.08 9.18 17.61
CA ARG A 176 1.68 10.08 18.61
C ARG A 176 3.20 9.98 18.63
N GLN A 177 3.75 9.06 17.85
CA GLN A 177 5.18 8.79 17.70
C GLN A 177 5.51 8.72 16.22
N ALA A 178 6.61 9.35 15.83
CA ALA A 178 7.09 9.35 14.46
C ALA A 178 8.16 8.27 14.24
N PRO A 179 8.30 7.72 13.02
CA PRO A 179 9.47 6.95 12.64
C PRO A 179 10.78 7.75 12.79
N ARG A 180 11.88 7.06 13.09
CA ARG A 180 13.22 7.66 13.11
C ARG A 180 13.61 8.23 11.75
N ILE A 181 13.29 7.54 10.67
CA ILE A 181 13.50 8.04 9.30
C ILE A 181 12.13 8.15 8.64
N SER A 182 11.71 9.37 8.32
CA SER A 182 10.41 9.63 7.68
C SER A 182 10.60 10.15 6.26
N VAL A 183 9.95 9.51 5.29
CA VAL A 183 9.99 9.88 3.87
C VAL A 183 8.63 10.45 3.46
N LEU A 184 8.61 11.73 3.07
CA LEU A 184 7.46 12.45 2.55
C LEU A 184 7.61 12.69 1.04
N LEU A 185 7.00 11.81 0.24
CA LEU A 185 7.18 11.81 -1.23
C LEU A 185 6.42 12.93 -1.95
N ASN A 186 5.13 13.09 -1.63
CA ASN A 186 4.25 14.07 -2.24
C ASN A 186 2.90 14.10 -1.51
N ILE A 187 2.22 15.24 -1.56
CA ILE A 187 0.85 15.39 -1.09
C ILE A 187 0.04 16.07 -2.20
N PHE A 188 -0.90 15.31 -2.76
CA PHE A 188 -1.89 15.75 -3.74
C PHE A 188 -3.29 15.37 -3.27
N GLN A 189 -4.31 16.07 -3.77
CA GLN A 189 -5.71 15.86 -3.39
C GLN A 189 -6.19 14.44 -3.75
N GLU A 190 -6.61 13.68 -2.74
CA GLU A 190 -7.13 12.31 -2.83
C GLU A 190 -7.98 12.02 -1.57
N HIS A 191 -8.85 11.01 -1.58
CA HIS A 191 -9.62 10.52 -0.42
C HIS A 191 -10.61 11.51 0.27
N LEU A 192 -11.30 12.37 -0.48
CA LEU A 192 -12.29 13.32 0.09
C LEU A 192 -13.57 12.65 0.64
N ASP A 193 -13.81 11.40 0.27
CA ASP A 193 -14.88 10.56 0.79
C ASP A 193 -14.67 10.24 2.28
N TYR A 194 -13.44 9.93 2.67
CA TYR A 194 -13.08 9.54 4.03
C TYR A 194 -12.88 10.72 4.98
N TYR A 195 -12.26 11.80 4.52
CA TYR A 195 -11.95 12.97 5.34
C TYR A 195 -13.03 14.05 5.27
N CYS A 196 -13.10 14.93 6.29
CA CYS A 196 -13.98 16.10 6.28
C CYS A 196 -13.48 17.19 5.32
N SER A 197 -12.17 17.28 5.11
CA SER A 197 -11.53 18.27 4.23
C SER A 197 -10.20 17.76 3.68
N TYR A 198 -9.72 18.39 2.61
CA TYR A 198 -8.37 18.14 2.08
C TYR A 198 -7.27 18.48 3.09
N GLU A 199 -7.48 19.53 3.89
CA GLU A 199 -6.58 19.92 4.98
C GLU A 199 -6.41 18.80 6.00
N GLN A 200 -7.50 18.14 6.42
CA GLN A 200 -7.43 17.03 7.35
C GLN A 200 -6.62 15.84 6.79
N TYR A 201 -6.76 15.57 5.49
CA TYR A 201 -5.95 14.58 4.79
C TYR A 201 -4.45 14.95 4.78
N GLN A 202 -4.13 16.20 4.46
CA GLN A 202 -2.76 16.72 4.49
C GLN A 202 -2.16 16.57 5.89
N GLN A 203 -2.84 17.09 6.91
CA GLN A 203 -2.39 17.02 8.30
C GLN A 203 -2.19 15.56 8.77
N SER A 204 -3.05 14.64 8.32
CA SER A 204 -2.89 13.21 8.63
C SER A 204 -1.57 12.66 8.07
N LYS A 205 -1.17 12.98 6.84
CA LYS A 205 0.14 12.54 6.31
C LYS A 205 1.31 13.22 7.01
N LEU A 206 1.17 14.50 7.31
CA LEU A 206 2.21 15.31 7.95
C LEU A 206 2.52 14.84 9.38
N ASN A 207 1.62 14.10 10.03
CA ASN A 207 1.90 13.47 11.33
C ASN A 207 3.12 12.55 11.32
N ILE A 208 3.52 12.00 10.15
CA ILE A 208 4.72 11.14 10.04
C ILE A 208 6.01 11.84 10.47
N VAL A 209 6.05 13.18 10.46
CA VAL A 209 7.19 13.96 10.94
C VAL A 209 6.89 14.75 12.20
N ARG A 210 5.62 14.94 12.58
CA ARG A 210 5.22 15.88 13.65
C ARG A 210 5.89 15.60 15.00
N PHE A 211 6.15 14.33 15.30
CA PHE A 211 6.66 13.86 16.59
C PHE A 211 8.14 13.46 16.56
N GLN A 212 8.91 13.95 15.58
CA GLN A 212 10.36 13.69 15.48
C GLN A 212 11.19 14.59 16.42
N ASN A 213 12.40 14.14 16.78
CA ASN A 213 13.40 14.84 17.59
C ASN A 213 14.73 15.08 16.81
N GLU A 214 15.75 15.66 17.45
CA GLU A 214 17.08 15.96 16.88
C GLU A 214 17.79 14.78 16.22
N ASN A 215 17.54 13.55 16.68
CA ASN A 215 18.22 12.36 16.22
C ASN A 215 17.52 11.70 15.02
N ASP A 216 16.34 12.21 14.67
CA ASP A 216 15.52 11.70 13.58
C ASP A 216 15.82 12.42 12.27
N PHE A 217 15.43 11.77 11.17
CA PHE A 217 15.63 12.24 9.82
C PHE A 217 14.28 12.43 9.12
N VAL A 218 14.16 13.55 8.42
CA VAL A 218 13.08 13.79 7.46
C VAL A 218 13.67 13.91 6.05
N ILE A 219 13.26 12.99 5.18
CA ILE A 219 13.51 13.07 3.74
C ILE A 219 12.24 13.59 3.09
N TYR A 220 12.33 14.67 2.33
CA TYR A 220 11.14 15.35 1.82
C TYR A 220 11.33 15.89 0.41
N ASN A 221 10.21 15.96 -0.32
CA ASN A 221 10.15 16.61 -1.61
C ASN A 221 10.18 18.14 -1.45
N ALA A 222 11.30 18.76 -1.82
CA ALA A 222 11.51 20.20 -1.78
C ALA A 222 10.69 20.97 -2.84
N ASP A 223 10.14 20.26 -3.83
CA ASP A 223 9.30 20.86 -4.87
C ASP A 223 7.80 20.86 -4.49
N ASN A 224 7.45 20.35 -3.29
CA ASN A 224 6.06 20.31 -2.81
C ASN A 224 5.85 21.36 -1.71
N ALA A 225 5.16 22.45 -2.07
CA ALA A 225 4.90 23.58 -1.19
C ALA A 225 4.24 23.19 0.15
N ILE A 226 3.26 22.27 0.13
CA ILE A 226 2.57 21.82 1.35
C ILE A 226 3.57 21.22 2.35
N ILE A 227 4.53 20.44 1.85
CA ILE A 227 5.54 19.80 2.69
C ILE A 227 6.55 20.85 3.17
N THR A 228 7.03 21.73 2.30
CA THR A 228 8.04 22.74 2.67
C THR A 228 7.49 23.76 3.66
N ASP A 229 6.25 24.23 3.47
CA ASP A 229 5.60 25.20 4.34
C ASP A 229 5.38 24.60 5.73
N PHE A 230 4.89 23.36 5.80
CA PHE A 230 4.73 22.66 7.08
C PHE A 230 6.07 22.48 7.81
N LEU A 231 7.14 22.13 7.08
CA LEU A 231 8.47 21.97 7.68
C LEU A 231 9.08 23.31 8.11
N ALA A 232 8.68 24.45 7.52
CA ALA A 232 9.17 25.77 7.92
C ALA A 232 8.71 26.16 9.34
N ASP A 233 7.58 25.64 9.80
CA ASP A 233 7.05 25.91 11.15
C ASP A 233 7.85 25.23 12.27
N PHE A 234 8.61 24.18 11.94
CA PHE A 234 9.44 23.47 12.91
C PHE A 234 10.77 24.18 13.11
N LYS A 235 11.03 24.63 14.34
CA LYS A 235 12.33 25.16 14.79
C LYS A 235 13.27 24.08 15.34
N ASP A 236 12.81 22.83 15.35
CA ASP A 236 13.54 21.76 15.99
C ASP A 236 14.77 21.29 15.17
N PRO A 237 15.75 20.70 15.86
CA PRO A 237 17.03 20.22 15.30
C PRO A 237 16.97 18.95 14.43
N ARG A 238 15.79 18.46 13.99
CA ARG A 238 15.72 17.24 13.15
C ARG A 238 16.58 17.36 11.89
N LYS A 239 17.17 16.25 11.45
CA LYS A 239 18.03 16.24 10.25
C LYS A 239 17.18 16.21 8.99
N ARG A 240 17.28 17.26 8.17
CA ARG A 240 16.48 17.41 6.95
C ARG A 240 17.29 17.05 5.71
N VAL A 241 16.73 16.20 4.86
CA VAL A 241 17.31 15.83 3.55
C VAL A 241 16.30 16.19 2.47
N ALA A 242 16.61 17.23 1.69
CA ALA A 242 15.74 17.72 0.64
C ALA A 242 15.95 16.92 -0.65
N LEU A 243 14.87 16.66 -1.37
CA LEU A 243 14.84 16.01 -2.68
C LEU A 243 14.23 16.96 -3.71
N SER A 244 14.86 17.13 -4.88
CA SER A 244 14.28 17.97 -5.94
C SER A 244 14.43 17.36 -7.33
N VAL A 245 13.45 17.58 -8.19
CA VAL A 245 13.48 17.28 -9.62
C VAL A 245 13.43 18.55 -10.47
N THR A 246 13.23 19.71 -9.86
CA THR A 246 13.06 20.99 -10.56
C THR A 246 14.26 21.91 -10.46
N GLN A 247 15.13 21.72 -9.46
CA GLN A 247 16.26 22.59 -9.19
C GLN A 247 17.46 21.84 -8.62
N GLN A 248 18.64 22.36 -8.90
CA GLN A 248 19.87 21.96 -8.20
C GLN A 248 19.82 22.47 -6.76
N LEU A 249 20.15 21.58 -5.82
CA LEU A 249 20.21 21.89 -4.41
C LEU A 249 21.64 22.18 -3.95
N LYS A 250 21.78 22.98 -2.89
CA LYS A 250 23.07 23.14 -2.18
C LYS A 250 23.35 21.96 -1.25
N ASP A 251 22.31 21.43 -0.63
CA ASP A 251 22.35 20.30 0.29
C ASP A 251 21.15 19.39 0.03
N GLY A 252 21.40 18.10 -0.20
CA GLY A 252 20.36 17.11 -0.49
C GLY A 252 20.59 16.35 -1.79
N PHE A 253 19.51 15.85 -2.38
CA PHE A 253 19.56 15.08 -3.62
C PHE A 253 18.73 15.78 -4.69
N TYR A 254 19.24 15.80 -5.93
CA TYR A 254 18.47 16.35 -7.03
C TYR A 254 18.63 15.53 -8.31
N ILE A 255 17.65 15.66 -9.20
CA ILE A 255 17.66 15.04 -10.53
C ILE A 255 17.94 16.12 -11.57
N MET A 256 18.90 15.86 -12.46
CA MET A 256 19.15 16.67 -13.65
C MET A 256 19.57 15.75 -14.80
N ASN A 257 19.04 15.95 -16.00
CA ASN A 257 19.38 15.15 -17.20
C ASN A 257 19.26 13.63 -16.99
N ASN A 258 18.20 13.18 -16.30
CA ASN A 258 17.98 11.76 -15.97
C ASN A 258 19.15 11.14 -15.17
N GLN A 259 19.82 11.95 -14.36
CA GLN A 259 20.90 11.56 -13.46
C GLN A 259 20.55 12.02 -12.04
N ILE A 260 20.89 11.21 -11.03
CA ILE A 260 20.74 11.56 -9.61
C ILE A 260 22.07 12.12 -9.13
N PHE A 261 22.02 13.31 -8.54
CA PHE A 261 23.16 13.98 -7.92
C PHE A 261 22.95 14.08 -6.41
N ILE A 262 24.07 14.10 -5.69
CA ILE A 262 24.10 14.42 -4.27
C ILE A 262 24.87 15.71 -4.09
N ALA A 263 24.25 16.66 -3.41
CA ALA A 263 24.83 17.94 -3.08
C ALA A 263 25.12 18.04 -1.57
N GLU A 264 26.33 18.46 -1.24
CA GLU A 264 26.74 18.80 0.13
C GLU A 264 27.52 20.12 0.07
N GLN A 265 27.03 21.15 0.78
CA GLN A 265 27.62 22.49 0.84
C GLN A 265 27.87 23.13 -0.54
N GLY A 266 26.99 22.85 -1.51
CA GLY A 266 27.08 23.34 -2.88
C GLY A 266 28.03 22.55 -3.78
N HIS A 267 28.75 21.55 -3.26
CA HIS A 267 29.49 20.60 -4.08
C HIS A 267 28.57 19.46 -4.49
N SER A 268 28.47 19.18 -5.79
CA SER A 268 27.58 18.13 -6.33
C SER A 268 28.38 17.00 -6.98
N VAL A 269 28.02 15.77 -6.63
CA VAL A 269 28.61 14.55 -7.18
C VAL A 269 27.52 13.76 -7.91
N LEU A 270 27.84 13.26 -9.11
CA LEU A 270 26.98 12.31 -9.82
C LEU A 270 26.93 11.00 -9.03
N PHE A 271 25.74 10.63 -8.57
CA PHE A 271 25.53 9.41 -7.80
C PHE A 271 25.06 8.25 -8.66
N TYR A 272 24.13 8.50 -9.58
CA TYR A 272 23.63 7.44 -10.45
C TYR A 272 23.20 8.02 -11.80
N ASP A 273 23.66 7.38 -12.88
CA ASP A 273 23.23 7.69 -14.24
C ASP A 273 22.10 6.75 -14.65
N ALA A 274 20.89 7.29 -14.81
CA ALA A 274 19.72 6.50 -15.20
C ALA A 274 19.54 6.41 -16.72
N ASN A 275 20.47 6.93 -17.52
CA ASN A 275 20.42 6.84 -18.97
C ASN A 275 20.64 5.39 -19.41
N GLY A 276 19.65 4.83 -20.12
CA GLY A 276 19.67 3.44 -20.59
C GLY A 276 19.28 2.39 -19.54
N ARG A 277 18.75 2.80 -18.37
CA ARG A 277 18.20 1.84 -17.40
C ARG A 277 17.08 1.00 -18.02
N LYS A 278 16.97 -0.25 -17.57
CA LYS A 278 15.94 -1.21 -18.03
C LYS A 278 14.84 -1.44 -16.99
N THR A 279 15.09 -1.08 -15.75
CA THR A 279 14.17 -1.19 -14.61
C THR A 279 13.67 0.20 -14.21
N LEU A 280 12.53 0.26 -13.50
CA LEU A 280 12.02 1.51 -12.90
C LEU A 280 11.91 2.68 -13.88
N MET A 281 11.34 2.45 -15.06
CA MET A 281 11.22 3.47 -16.11
C MET A 281 10.33 4.65 -15.71
N GLY A 282 10.66 5.85 -16.20
CA GLY A 282 9.87 7.09 -16.01
C GLY A 282 10.34 8.00 -14.85
N ASP A 283 9.97 9.27 -14.93
CA ASP A 283 10.47 10.33 -14.03
C ASP A 283 10.04 10.10 -12.56
N HIS A 284 8.80 9.70 -12.35
CA HIS A 284 8.28 9.39 -11.02
C HIS A 284 9.05 8.25 -10.34
N ASN A 285 9.54 7.28 -11.10
CA ASN A 285 10.36 6.20 -10.57
C ASN A 285 11.79 6.65 -10.28
N LEU A 286 12.34 7.59 -11.07
CA LEU A 286 13.63 8.20 -10.73
C LEU A 286 13.57 8.98 -9.42
N PHE A 287 12.46 9.68 -9.16
CA PHE A 287 12.21 10.31 -7.86
C PHE A 287 12.15 9.29 -6.71
N ASN A 288 11.46 8.16 -6.92
CA ASN A 288 11.42 7.07 -5.93
C ASN A 288 12.82 6.48 -5.65
N MET A 289 13.66 6.33 -6.68
CA MET A 289 15.06 5.91 -6.56
C MET A 289 15.88 6.91 -5.77
N MET A 290 15.74 8.20 -6.06
CA MET A 290 16.41 9.28 -5.32
C MET A 290 16.00 9.28 -3.83
N ALA A 291 14.72 9.09 -3.52
CA ALA A 291 14.25 8.95 -2.14
C ALA A 291 14.82 7.70 -1.45
N ALA A 292 14.90 6.57 -2.15
CA ALA A 292 15.51 5.35 -1.64
C ALA A 292 17.02 5.51 -1.40
N ALA A 293 17.75 6.19 -2.28
CA ALA A 293 19.17 6.53 -2.10
C ALA A 293 19.40 7.32 -0.81
N ALA A 294 18.57 8.35 -0.58
CA ALA A 294 18.65 9.18 0.62
C ALA A 294 18.48 8.36 1.90
N VAL A 295 17.49 7.45 1.96
CA VAL A 295 17.31 6.53 3.09
C VAL A 295 18.53 5.63 3.25
N CYS A 296 18.98 4.98 2.18
CA CYS A 296 20.04 3.99 2.24
C CYS A 296 21.38 4.60 2.66
N ARG A 297 21.70 5.83 2.22
CA ARG A 297 22.90 6.54 2.69
C ARG A 297 22.82 6.93 4.16
N ILE A 298 21.65 7.30 4.69
CA ILE A 298 21.46 7.52 6.14
C ILE A 298 21.71 6.23 6.93
N LEU A 299 21.32 5.08 6.38
CA LEU A 299 21.57 3.74 6.92
C LEU A 299 23.00 3.23 6.63
N THR A 300 23.85 4.08 6.05
CA THR A 300 25.25 3.77 5.68
C THR A 300 25.41 2.57 4.74
N VAL A 301 24.40 2.29 3.91
CA VAL A 301 24.50 1.29 2.84
C VAL A 301 25.52 1.79 1.81
N PRO A 302 26.49 0.96 1.36
CA PRO A 302 27.46 1.35 0.36
C PRO A 302 26.81 1.79 -0.95
N ASP A 303 27.33 2.86 -1.57
CA ASP A 303 26.78 3.44 -2.80
C ASP A 303 26.67 2.39 -3.93
N ASP A 304 27.67 1.51 -4.08
CA ASP A 304 27.64 0.42 -5.08
C ASP A 304 26.47 -0.55 -4.85
N THR A 305 26.15 -0.87 -3.59
CA THR A 305 25.00 -1.73 -3.24
C THR A 305 23.67 -1.04 -3.56
N ILE A 306 23.58 0.28 -3.35
CA ILE A 306 22.39 1.05 -3.71
C ILE A 306 22.19 1.03 -5.23
N GLN A 307 23.25 1.30 -6.00
CA GLN A 307 23.20 1.31 -7.45
C GLN A 307 22.93 -0.07 -8.05
N GLU A 308 23.50 -1.13 -7.48
CA GLU A 308 23.17 -2.52 -7.85
C GLU A 308 21.67 -2.79 -7.62
N GLY A 309 21.16 -2.42 -6.44
CA GLY A 309 19.75 -2.54 -6.10
C GLY A 309 18.81 -1.81 -7.05
N PHE A 310 19.22 -0.67 -7.62
CA PHE A 310 18.45 0.01 -8.66
C PHE A 310 18.36 -0.80 -9.95
N ASN A 311 19.47 -1.41 -10.35
CA ASN A 311 19.59 -2.11 -11.62
C ASN A 311 18.88 -3.46 -11.63
N ASP A 312 18.77 -4.13 -10.48
CA ASP A 312 18.16 -5.46 -10.36
C ASP A 312 16.80 -5.47 -9.66
N PHE A 313 16.32 -4.31 -9.17
CA PHE A 313 14.98 -4.20 -8.61
C PHE A 313 13.92 -4.60 -9.64
N LYS A 314 13.14 -5.61 -9.28
CA LYS A 314 11.92 -5.98 -9.99
C LYS A 314 10.74 -5.27 -9.35
N SER A 315 9.82 -4.75 -10.17
CA SER A 315 8.58 -4.18 -9.67
C SER A 315 7.87 -5.16 -8.73
N LEU A 316 7.11 -4.62 -7.77
CA LEU A 316 6.30 -5.41 -6.85
C LEU A 316 5.55 -6.52 -7.61
N PRO A 317 5.62 -7.78 -7.15
CA PRO A 317 4.79 -8.85 -7.68
C PRO A 317 3.33 -8.38 -7.76
N HIS A 318 2.64 -8.80 -8.82
CA HIS A 318 1.22 -8.50 -9.02
C HIS A 318 0.88 -7.03 -9.28
N ARG A 319 1.87 -6.16 -9.57
CA ARG A 319 1.67 -4.76 -9.99
C ARG A 319 2.33 -4.49 -11.34
N LEU A 320 1.52 -4.47 -12.40
CA LEU A 320 1.99 -4.42 -13.80
C LEU A 320 3.18 -5.35 -14.08
N GLU A 321 3.20 -6.50 -13.40
CA GLU A 321 4.30 -7.45 -13.42
C GLU A 321 4.32 -8.14 -14.78
N TYR A 322 5.41 -8.01 -15.52
CA TYR A 322 5.58 -8.74 -16.78
C TYR A 322 5.87 -10.22 -16.48
N VAL A 323 4.89 -11.07 -16.78
CA VAL A 323 4.96 -12.52 -16.52
C VAL A 323 5.85 -13.21 -17.56
N GLY A 324 5.77 -12.79 -18.82
CA GLY A 324 6.60 -13.34 -19.89
C GLY A 324 5.94 -13.29 -21.26
N ASN A 325 6.64 -13.85 -22.25
CA ASN A 325 6.11 -14.08 -23.60
C ASN A 325 5.82 -15.56 -23.77
N PHE A 326 4.56 -15.90 -24.01
CA PHE A 326 4.10 -17.26 -24.20
C PHE A 326 3.39 -17.33 -25.55
N TRP A 327 4.00 -18.05 -26.50
CA TRP A 327 3.45 -18.29 -27.84
C TRP A 327 3.21 -16.97 -28.61
N GLY A 328 4.07 -15.98 -28.37
CA GLY A 328 3.98 -14.66 -28.96
C GLY A 328 3.05 -13.69 -28.21
N ILE A 329 2.40 -14.11 -27.12
CA ILE A 329 1.52 -13.27 -26.31
C ILE A 329 2.30 -12.75 -25.10
N HIS A 330 2.24 -11.44 -24.86
CA HIS A 330 2.82 -10.82 -23.68
C HIS A 330 1.82 -10.84 -22.52
N PHE A 331 2.16 -11.47 -21.41
CA PHE A 331 1.28 -11.54 -20.23
C PHE A 331 1.73 -10.57 -19.14
N TYR A 332 0.79 -9.82 -18.58
CA TYR A 332 1.00 -8.93 -17.45
C TYR A 332 0.04 -9.24 -16.29
N ASN A 333 0.60 -9.26 -15.09
CA ASN A 333 -0.11 -9.47 -13.84
C ASN A 333 -0.22 -8.18 -13.04
N ASP A 334 -1.41 -7.63 -12.99
CA ASP A 334 -1.78 -6.46 -12.19
C ASP A 334 -2.91 -6.80 -11.20
N SER A 335 -2.83 -7.98 -10.58
CA SER A 335 -3.84 -8.46 -9.63
C SER A 335 -4.07 -7.50 -8.45
N ILE A 336 -3.14 -6.60 -8.13
CA ILE A 336 -3.32 -5.56 -7.11
C ILE A 336 -4.41 -4.52 -7.48
N SER A 337 -4.78 -4.40 -8.76
CA SER A 337 -5.81 -3.48 -9.25
C SER A 337 -7.22 -3.92 -8.84
N THR A 338 -7.63 -3.52 -7.63
CA THR A 338 -8.91 -3.90 -7.01
C THR A 338 -10.03 -2.85 -7.16
N ILE A 339 -9.78 -1.77 -7.90
CA ILE A 339 -10.72 -0.68 -8.19
C ILE A 339 -10.62 -0.22 -9.67
N PRO A 340 -11.66 0.41 -10.24
CA PRO A 340 -11.67 0.92 -11.62
C PRO A 340 -10.46 1.80 -11.99
N GLU A 341 -10.09 2.73 -11.12
CA GLU A 341 -9.07 3.75 -11.37
C GLU A 341 -7.69 3.13 -11.57
N THR A 342 -7.38 2.07 -10.82
CA THR A 342 -6.10 1.35 -10.95
C THR A 342 -6.03 0.59 -12.26
N THR A 343 -7.14 0.01 -12.72
CA THR A 343 -7.20 -0.65 -14.04
C THR A 343 -7.08 0.36 -15.18
N ILE A 344 -7.69 1.53 -15.09
CA ILE A 344 -7.50 2.60 -16.08
C ILE A 344 -6.04 3.04 -16.14
N ALA A 345 -5.37 3.15 -14.98
CA ALA A 345 -3.95 3.50 -14.93
C ALA A 345 -3.06 2.41 -15.58
N ALA A 346 -3.41 1.14 -15.39
CA ALA A 346 -2.75 0.01 -16.03
C ALA A 346 -2.88 0.07 -17.56
N LEU A 347 -4.09 0.29 -18.06
CA LEU A 347 -4.39 0.41 -19.49
C LEU A 347 -3.69 1.59 -20.17
N LYS A 348 -3.47 2.69 -19.44
CA LYS A 348 -2.68 3.84 -19.93
C LYS A 348 -1.18 3.56 -19.97
N THR A 349 -0.70 2.59 -19.20
CA THR A 349 0.72 2.27 -19.06
C THR A 349 1.15 1.16 -20.01
N ILE A 350 0.34 0.11 -20.12
CA ILE A 350 0.64 -1.08 -20.92
C ILE A 350 0.22 -0.85 -22.36
N GLN A 351 1.16 -1.03 -23.28
CA GLN A 351 0.92 -0.88 -24.71
C GLN A 351 0.33 -2.16 -25.32
N ASN A 352 -0.42 -2.00 -26.41
CA ASN A 352 -0.95 -3.11 -27.22
C ASN A 352 -1.82 -4.11 -26.44
N VAL A 353 -2.57 -3.65 -25.44
CA VAL A 353 -3.55 -4.49 -24.73
C VAL A 353 -4.64 -4.94 -25.71
N ASP A 354 -4.77 -6.25 -25.84
CA ASP A 354 -5.73 -6.91 -26.74
C ASP A 354 -6.76 -7.73 -25.96
N THR A 355 -6.35 -8.24 -24.80
CA THR A 355 -7.23 -8.96 -23.86
C THR A 355 -7.10 -8.38 -22.46
N LEU A 356 -8.23 -8.01 -21.85
CA LEU A 356 -8.31 -7.53 -20.46
C LEU A 356 -9.17 -8.48 -19.62
N ILE A 357 -8.66 -8.87 -18.46
CA ILE A 357 -9.37 -9.71 -17.49
C ILE A 357 -9.90 -8.85 -16.35
N LEU A 358 -11.22 -8.89 -16.15
CA LEU A 358 -11.99 -8.09 -15.19
C LEU A 358 -12.77 -8.98 -14.22
N GLY A 359 -12.91 -8.53 -12.98
CA GLY A 359 -13.82 -9.10 -11.99
C GLY A 359 -13.16 -9.79 -10.80
N GLY A 360 -13.97 -10.54 -10.06
CA GLY A 360 -13.72 -10.99 -8.70
C GLY A 360 -14.91 -10.72 -7.78
N PHE A 361 -14.65 -10.41 -6.51
CA PHE A 361 -15.66 -10.13 -5.50
C PHE A 361 -16.28 -8.75 -5.66
N ASP A 362 -17.60 -8.70 -5.84
CA ASP A 362 -18.35 -7.45 -5.90
C ASP A 362 -18.51 -6.81 -4.52
N ARG A 363 -17.97 -5.60 -4.38
CA ARG A 363 -18.10 -4.77 -3.17
C ARG A 363 -19.19 -3.70 -3.30
N GLY A 364 -19.97 -3.70 -4.37
CA GLY A 364 -20.96 -2.66 -4.62
C GLY A 364 -20.35 -1.35 -5.16
N ILE A 365 -19.10 -1.36 -5.62
CA ILE A 365 -18.43 -0.17 -6.18
C ILE A 365 -19.01 0.20 -7.55
N ASP A 366 -18.81 1.46 -7.95
CA ASP A 366 -19.24 1.97 -9.26
C ASP A 366 -18.17 1.68 -10.33
N TYR A 367 -18.56 1.07 -11.45
CA TYR A 367 -17.65 0.72 -12.56
C TYR A 367 -17.82 1.64 -13.78
N SER A 368 -18.70 2.64 -13.72
CA SER A 368 -19.08 3.48 -14.86
C SER A 368 -17.87 4.14 -15.53
N SER A 369 -16.93 4.66 -14.74
CA SER A 369 -15.71 5.31 -15.25
C SER A 369 -14.81 4.39 -16.07
N LEU A 370 -14.69 3.11 -15.67
CA LEU A 370 -13.91 2.11 -16.40
C LEU A 370 -14.61 1.70 -17.69
N ILE A 371 -15.94 1.53 -17.63
CA ILE A 371 -16.77 1.20 -18.80
C ILE A 371 -16.67 2.31 -19.85
N GLU A 372 -16.83 3.58 -19.44
CA GLU A 372 -16.65 4.75 -20.31
C GLU A 372 -15.25 4.81 -20.93
N PHE A 373 -14.21 4.55 -20.12
CA PHE A 373 -12.84 4.50 -20.62
C PHE A 373 -12.65 3.42 -21.69
N ILE A 374 -13.24 2.24 -21.50
CA ILE A 374 -13.18 1.14 -22.48
C ILE A 374 -13.95 1.49 -23.76
N TYR A 375 -15.07 2.22 -23.69
CA TYR A 375 -15.73 2.71 -24.91
C TYR A 375 -14.85 3.69 -25.70
N GLN A 376 -14.11 4.56 -25.01
CA GLN A 376 -13.20 5.52 -25.64
C GLN A 376 -11.92 4.86 -26.16
N HIS A 377 -11.50 3.76 -25.54
CA HIS A 377 -10.29 3.02 -25.84
C HIS A 377 -10.61 1.51 -25.95
N PRO A 378 -11.24 1.07 -27.05
CA PRO A 378 -11.77 -0.27 -27.16
C PRO A 378 -10.68 -1.34 -27.08
N ILE A 379 -10.93 -2.35 -26.25
CA ILE A 379 -10.07 -3.52 -26.04
C ILE A 379 -10.76 -4.75 -26.64
N PRO A 380 -10.21 -5.39 -27.69
CA PRO A 380 -10.89 -6.43 -28.46
C PRO A 380 -11.51 -7.56 -27.64
N ASN A 381 -10.83 -8.03 -26.58
CA ASN A 381 -11.31 -9.14 -25.77
C ASN A 381 -11.46 -8.72 -24.30
N LEU A 382 -12.65 -8.87 -23.73
CA LEU A 382 -12.93 -8.65 -22.32
C LEU A 382 -13.36 -9.97 -21.67
N ILE A 383 -12.58 -10.43 -20.68
CA ILE A 383 -12.87 -11.65 -19.93
C ILE A 383 -13.36 -11.27 -18.55
N PHE A 384 -14.59 -11.66 -18.21
CA PHE A 384 -15.24 -11.40 -16.94
C PHE A 384 -15.24 -12.64 -16.06
N ILE A 385 -14.90 -12.46 -14.78
CA ILE A 385 -14.90 -13.52 -13.77
C ILE A 385 -15.52 -13.04 -12.45
N GLY A 386 -16.15 -13.93 -11.70
CA GLY A 386 -16.71 -13.62 -10.38
C GLY A 386 -17.95 -12.70 -10.42
N SER A 387 -18.46 -12.34 -9.24
CA SER A 387 -19.68 -11.53 -9.10
C SER A 387 -19.51 -10.11 -9.64
N ALA A 388 -18.35 -9.50 -9.43
CA ALA A 388 -18.03 -8.17 -9.96
C ALA A 388 -17.93 -8.20 -11.49
N GLY A 389 -17.32 -9.25 -12.05
CA GLY A 389 -17.22 -9.43 -13.51
C GLY A 389 -18.60 -9.55 -14.15
N LYS A 390 -19.50 -10.32 -13.52
CA LYS A 390 -20.89 -10.43 -13.97
C LYS A 390 -21.60 -9.07 -13.99
N ARG A 391 -21.48 -8.29 -12.91
CA ARG A 391 -22.10 -6.95 -12.82
C ARG A 391 -21.51 -5.98 -13.85
N MET A 392 -20.19 -5.98 -14.05
CA MET A 392 -19.55 -5.18 -15.10
C MET A 392 -20.08 -5.58 -16.48
N HIS A 393 -20.11 -6.88 -16.79
CA HIS A 393 -20.64 -7.39 -18.06
C HIS A 393 -22.09 -6.97 -18.30
N GLU A 394 -22.95 -6.97 -17.27
CA GLU A 394 -24.34 -6.52 -17.35
C GLU A 394 -24.47 -5.00 -17.56
N ALA A 395 -23.49 -4.22 -17.11
CA ALA A 395 -23.46 -2.77 -17.27
C ALA A 395 -22.92 -2.30 -18.64
N PHE A 396 -22.26 -3.17 -19.40
CA PHE A 396 -21.83 -2.85 -20.76
C PHE A 396 -23.01 -2.82 -21.73
N ASP A 397 -23.16 -1.71 -22.46
CA ASP A 397 -24.02 -1.61 -23.63
C ASP A 397 -23.33 -2.31 -24.80
N LYS A 398 -23.84 -3.47 -25.15
CA LYS A 398 -23.33 -4.31 -26.24
C LYS A 398 -23.39 -3.62 -27.60
N ASN A 399 -24.23 -2.59 -27.77
CA ASN A 399 -24.32 -1.84 -29.02
C ASN A 399 -23.15 -0.86 -29.22
N LEU A 400 -22.47 -0.48 -28.13
CA LEU A 400 -21.31 0.43 -28.16
C LEU A 400 -19.97 -0.31 -28.28
N LEU A 401 -19.99 -1.65 -28.27
CA LEU A 401 -18.82 -2.52 -28.40
C LEU A 401 -19.01 -3.58 -29.49
N PRO A 402 -19.39 -3.21 -30.74
CA PRO A 402 -19.71 -4.19 -31.78
C PRO A 402 -18.50 -5.04 -32.19
N GLU A 403 -17.28 -4.58 -31.93
CA GLU A 403 -16.03 -5.28 -32.25
C GLU A 403 -15.43 -6.03 -31.05
N ASN A 404 -15.98 -5.88 -29.84
CA ASN A 404 -15.42 -6.50 -28.65
C ASN A 404 -16.09 -7.84 -28.35
N HIS A 405 -15.27 -8.85 -28.06
CA HIS A 405 -15.73 -10.13 -27.58
C HIS A 405 -15.80 -10.14 -26.05
N LEU A 406 -16.99 -10.41 -25.53
CA LEU A 406 -17.25 -10.48 -24.10
C LEU A 406 -17.33 -11.96 -23.67
N TYR A 407 -16.42 -12.38 -22.79
CA TYR A 407 -16.35 -13.75 -22.28
C TYR A 407 -16.71 -13.77 -20.80
N ILE A 408 -17.59 -14.66 -20.37
CA ILE A 408 -17.86 -14.91 -18.94
C ILE A 408 -17.25 -16.25 -18.57
N THR A 409 -16.50 -16.28 -17.48
CA THR A 409 -15.78 -17.46 -16.98
C THR A 409 -16.11 -17.73 -15.52
N LYS A 410 -15.87 -18.97 -15.09
CA LYS A 410 -16.09 -19.42 -13.71
C LYS A 410 -14.80 -19.72 -12.97
N THR A 411 -13.72 -20.01 -13.70
CA THR A 411 -12.43 -20.39 -13.10
C THR A 411 -11.27 -19.65 -13.77
N TYR A 412 -10.17 -19.45 -13.04
CA TYR A 412 -8.96 -18.86 -13.62
C TYR A 412 -8.30 -19.75 -14.69
N ALA A 413 -8.54 -21.07 -14.65
CA ALA A 413 -8.10 -21.96 -15.73
C ALA A 413 -8.81 -21.62 -17.05
N GLU A 414 -10.14 -21.43 -17.01
CA GLU A 414 -10.92 -20.97 -18.18
C GLU A 414 -10.47 -19.59 -18.66
N VAL A 415 -10.17 -18.66 -17.73
CA VAL A 415 -9.64 -17.33 -18.07
C VAL A 415 -8.36 -17.44 -18.90
N VAL A 416 -7.39 -18.23 -18.42
CA VAL A 416 -6.10 -18.40 -19.09
C VAL A 416 -6.26 -19.13 -20.43
N ASP A 417 -7.09 -20.17 -20.49
CA ASP A 417 -7.39 -20.89 -21.74
C ASP A 417 -8.01 -19.99 -22.80
N ILE A 418 -8.95 -19.12 -22.41
CA ILE A 418 -9.55 -18.15 -23.34
C ILE A 418 -8.50 -17.12 -23.74
N ALA A 419 -7.74 -16.58 -22.79
CA ALA A 419 -6.69 -15.59 -23.07
C ALA A 419 -5.70 -16.09 -24.12
N PHE A 420 -5.24 -17.35 -24.04
CA PHE A 420 -4.38 -17.95 -25.06
C PHE A 420 -5.04 -18.07 -26.44
N LYS A 421 -6.35 -18.36 -26.49
CA LYS A 421 -7.09 -18.54 -27.75
C LYS A 421 -7.38 -17.23 -28.47
N VAL A 422 -7.64 -16.15 -27.72
CA VAL A 422 -8.22 -14.91 -28.28
C VAL A 422 -7.21 -13.78 -28.39
N THR A 423 -6.15 -13.81 -27.58
CA THR A 423 -5.12 -12.76 -27.62
C THR A 423 -4.23 -12.97 -28.84
N ARG A 424 -4.15 -11.95 -29.70
CA ARG A 424 -3.37 -12.05 -30.94
C ARG A 424 -1.87 -12.11 -30.65
N VAL A 425 -1.13 -12.81 -31.52
CA VAL A 425 0.34 -12.85 -31.49
C VAL A 425 0.93 -11.44 -31.59
N GLY A 426 1.92 -11.13 -30.77
CA GLY A 426 2.54 -9.82 -30.62
C GLY A 426 1.73 -8.83 -29.78
N LYS A 427 0.60 -9.25 -29.19
CA LYS A 427 -0.25 -8.42 -28.33
C LYS A 427 -0.19 -8.84 -26.87
N THR A 428 -0.85 -8.03 -26.03
CA THR A 428 -0.81 -8.15 -24.58
C THR A 428 -2.11 -8.67 -24.00
N CYS A 429 -2.01 -9.66 -23.11
CA CYS A 429 -3.06 -10.05 -22.17
C CYS A 429 -2.75 -9.46 -20.79
N LEU A 430 -3.70 -8.72 -20.23
CA LEU A 430 -3.57 -8.02 -18.95
C LEU A 430 -4.59 -8.53 -17.93
N LEU A 431 -4.10 -9.07 -16.81
CA LEU A 431 -4.91 -9.24 -15.61
C LEU A 431 -4.94 -7.93 -14.83
N SER A 432 -6.03 -7.18 -14.90
CA SER A 432 -6.22 -5.96 -14.10
C SER A 432 -7.69 -5.86 -13.66
N PRO A 433 -8.06 -6.56 -12.57
CA PRO A 433 -9.43 -7.02 -12.33
C PRO A 433 -10.45 -5.93 -11.98
N ALA A 434 -10.02 -4.74 -11.56
CA ALA A 434 -10.87 -3.67 -11.03
C ALA A 434 -11.75 -4.07 -9.82
N ALA A 435 -11.53 -5.25 -9.25
CA ALA A 435 -12.33 -5.82 -8.17
C ALA A 435 -11.46 -6.62 -7.18
N ALA A 436 -11.96 -6.77 -5.95
CA ALA A 436 -11.31 -7.56 -4.91
C ALA A 436 -11.30 -9.06 -5.27
N SER A 437 -10.44 -9.86 -4.65
CA SER A 437 -10.27 -11.29 -4.97
C SER A 437 -10.97 -12.26 -4.01
N TYR A 438 -11.66 -11.74 -2.99
CA TYR A 438 -12.19 -12.50 -1.84
C TYR A 438 -13.30 -13.51 -2.17
N ASP A 439 -13.75 -13.59 -3.41
CA ASP A 439 -14.73 -14.57 -3.89
C ASP A 439 -14.10 -15.93 -4.17
N MET A 440 -12.84 -15.95 -4.61
CA MET A 440 -12.12 -17.16 -5.02
C MET A 440 -10.78 -17.34 -4.30
N PHE A 441 -10.25 -16.28 -3.67
CA PHE A 441 -8.91 -16.25 -3.10
C PHE A 441 -8.90 -15.53 -1.76
N THR A 442 -7.90 -15.83 -0.94
CA THR A 442 -7.69 -15.19 0.37
C THR A 442 -7.26 -13.73 0.22
N ASN A 443 -6.52 -13.40 -0.84
CA ASN A 443 -6.00 -12.06 -1.11
C ASN A 443 -5.63 -11.90 -2.60
N PHE A 444 -5.11 -10.73 -3.00
CA PHE A 444 -4.81 -10.46 -4.42
C PHE A 444 -3.51 -11.14 -4.86
N GLU A 445 -2.60 -11.39 -3.92
CA GLU A 445 -1.33 -12.08 -4.12
C GLU A 445 -1.57 -13.53 -4.55
N GLU A 446 -2.50 -14.23 -3.89
CA GLU A 446 -2.90 -15.60 -4.23
C GLU A 446 -3.55 -15.67 -5.63
N ARG A 447 -4.41 -14.70 -5.96
CA ARG A 447 -5.00 -14.56 -7.30
C ARG A 447 -3.91 -14.36 -8.37
N GLY A 448 -2.99 -13.43 -8.12
CA GLY A 448 -1.90 -13.10 -9.03
C GLY A 448 -0.94 -14.27 -9.23
N THR A 449 -0.63 -15.00 -8.16
CA THR A 449 0.22 -16.20 -8.20
C THR A 449 -0.47 -17.34 -8.96
N THR A 450 -1.78 -17.54 -8.73
CA THR A 450 -2.58 -18.54 -9.45
C THR A 450 -2.61 -18.26 -10.95
N PHE A 451 -2.80 -17.00 -11.33
CA PHE A 451 -2.76 -16.59 -12.74
C PHE A 451 -1.42 -16.90 -13.40
N ILE A 452 -0.29 -16.54 -12.77
CA ILE A 452 1.06 -16.85 -13.26
C ILE A 452 1.24 -18.36 -13.41
N HIS A 453 0.92 -19.13 -12.36
CA HIS A 453 1.10 -20.57 -12.36
C HIS A 453 0.32 -21.26 -13.48
N LEU A 454 -0.92 -20.81 -13.75
CA LEU A 454 -1.74 -21.37 -14.82
C LEU A 454 -1.19 -21.04 -16.22
N ILE A 455 -0.64 -19.84 -16.44
CA ILE A 455 0.04 -19.47 -17.69
C ILE A 455 1.25 -20.38 -17.92
N GLU A 456 2.08 -20.58 -16.90
CA GLU A 456 3.27 -21.42 -16.98
C GLU A 456 2.91 -22.90 -17.21
N LYS A 457 1.85 -23.40 -16.57
CA LYS A 457 1.38 -24.77 -16.73
C LYS A 457 0.76 -25.03 -18.10
N GLY A 458 0.16 -24.03 -18.74
CA GLY A 458 -0.37 -24.12 -20.11
C GLY A 458 0.67 -24.53 -21.16
N LEU A 459 1.97 -24.53 -20.82
CA LEU A 459 3.06 -25.04 -21.64
C LEU A 459 3.28 -26.56 -21.57
N SER A 460 2.67 -27.25 -20.60
CA SER A 460 2.98 -28.65 -20.27
C SER A 460 1.99 -29.68 -20.84
N GLY A 461 1.01 -29.24 -21.63
CA GLY A 461 0.04 -30.08 -22.32
C GLY A 461 -0.13 -29.60 -23.75
#